data_AF-A0A3P6R9A9-F1
#
_entry.id   AF-A0A3P6R9A9-F1
#
_cell.length_a   1.000
_cell.length_b   1.000
_cell.length_c   1.000
_cell.angle_alpha   90.00
_cell.angle_beta   90.00
_cell.angle_gamma   90.00
#
_symmetry.space_group_name_H-M   'P 1'
#
loop_
_entity.id
_entity.type
_entity.pdbx_description
1 polymer ?
#
loop_
_entity_poly.entity_id
_entity_poly.type
_entity_poly.pdbx_seq_one_letter_code
_entity_poly.pdbx_strand_id
1 'polypeptide(L)'
;MTLQTSDGLDVEFLVDFNAKVKERQESQLAQSTAHETEPTTSAPAEPPPLVEHFVPGEEQREYGPSHMRFSSEEEKRQEQIKTLYKMSAETEKMRAKNRTAAEEKARAKREKLNVLRRRKGLPELRTPSPEPEPELPEVNLEEIPMPIEKPLQEREQKPVREWDRGKGRYNTWIQKQRDEREEEFAPPSFYYK
;
A
#
# COMPACT_ATOMS: atom_id res chain seq x y z
N MET A 1 -5.96 12.96 -39.73
CA MET A 1 -7.22 13.63 -40.09
C MET A 1 -7.16 15.02 -39.51
N THR A 2 -6.86 16.04 -40.33
CA THR A 2 -7.01 17.44 -39.95
C THR A 2 -8.43 17.87 -40.30
N LEU A 3 -9.11 18.53 -39.36
CA LEU A 3 -10.41 19.14 -39.62
C LEU A 3 -10.14 20.49 -40.27
N GLN A 4 -10.68 20.70 -41.47
CA GLN A 4 -10.59 21.96 -42.19
C GLN A 4 -11.93 22.69 -42.14
N THR A 5 -11.90 24.02 -42.06
CA THR A 5 -13.09 24.86 -42.23
C THR A 5 -13.54 24.83 -43.69
N SER A 6 -14.73 25.37 -43.99
CA SER A 6 -15.27 25.49 -45.35
C SER A 6 -14.33 26.24 -46.31
N ASP A 7 -13.43 27.05 -45.76
CA ASP A 7 -12.52 27.90 -46.51
C ASP A 7 -11.13 27.24 -46.70
N GLY A 8 -10.99 25.96 -46.31
CA GLY A 8 -9.76 25.18 -46.44
C GLY A 8 -8.68 25.54 -45.43
N LEU A 9 -9.02 26.32 -44.40
CA LEU A 9 -8.10 26.64 -43.30
C LEU A 9 -8.17 25.55 -42.23
N ASP A 10 -7.00 25.16 -41.73
CA ASP A 10 -6.91 24.17 -40.66
C ASP A 10 -7.54 24.73 -39.38
N VAL A 11 -8.38 23.92 -38.71
CA VAL A 11 -9.05 24.33 -37.46
C VAL A 11 -8.03 24.31 -36.32
N GLU A 12 -7.60 25.49 -35.88
CA GLU A 12 -6.76 25.64 -34.70
C GLU A 12 -7.60 25.58 -33.42
N PHE A 13 -7.40 24.53 -32.63
CA PHE A 13 -7.98 24.40 -31.30
C PHE A 13 -7.03 24.99 -30.26
N LEU A 14 -7.58 25.66 -29.23
CA LEU A 14 -6.80 26.17 -28.09
C LEU A 14 -6.09 25.04 -27.30
N VAL A 15 -6.51 23.79 -27.50
CA VAL A 15 -5.92 22.59 -26.90
C VAL A 15 -5.42 21.67 -28.01
N ASP A 16 -4.13 21.32 -27.98
CA ASP A 16 -3.57 20.32 -28.90
C ASP A 16 -3.95 18.91 -28.45
N PHE A 17 -4.95 18.32 -29.11
CA PHE A 17 -5.38 16.93 -28.85
C PHE A 17 -4.29 15.89 -29.14
N ASN A 18 -3.30 16.24 -29.96
CA ASN A 18 -2.17 15.37 -30.30
C ASN A 18 -0.97 15.57 -29.38
N ALA A 19 -1.02 16.48 -28.40
CA ALA A 19 0.09 16.74 -27.47
C ALA A 19 0.57 15.46 -26.78
N LYS A 20 -0.36 14.62 -26.31
CA LYS A 20 -0.02 13.36 -25.63
C LYS A 20 0.60 12.32 -26.57
N VAL A 21 0.25 12.37 -27.86
CA VAL A 21 0.81 11.49 -28.88
C VAL A 21 2.23 11.92 -29.25
N LYS A 22 2.47 13.22 -29.39
CA LYS A 22 3.81 13.79 -29.60
C LYS A 22 4.74 13.50 -28.43
N GLU A 23 4.30 13.73 -27.19
CA GLU A 23 5.06 13.41 -25.97
C GLU A 23 5.51 11.94 -25.93
N ARG A 24 4.63 11.02 -26.35
CA ARG A 24 4.94 9.58 -26.39
C ARG A 24 5.95 9.25 -27.50
N GLN A 25 5.84 9.89 -28.67
CA GLN A 25 6.81 9.72 -29.77
C GLN A 25 8.18 10.31 -29.40
N GLU A 26 8.21 11.50 -28.80
CA GLU A 26 9.43 12.13 -28.29
C GLU A 26 10.09 11.28 -27.20
N SER A 27 9.31 10.70 -26.30
CA SER A 27 9.82 9.78 -25.28
C SER A 27 10.43 8.52 -25.89
N GLN A 28 9.82 7.97 -26.95
CA GLN A 28 10.38 6.80 -27.66
C GLN A 28 11.65 7.16 -28.42
N LEU A 29 11.68 8.33 -29.08
CA LEU A 29 12.88 8.83 -29.77
C LEU A 29 14.01 9.10 -28.77
N ALA A 30 13.72 9.72 -27.63
CA ALA A 30 14.69 9.96 -26.56
C ALA A 30 15.24 8.65 -25.96
N GLN A 31 14.41 7.61 -25.83
CA GLN A 31 14.87 6.29 -25.41
C GLN A 31 15.75 5.62 -26.46
N SER A 32 15.45 5.77 -27.77
CA SER A 32 16.30 5.23 -28.83
C SER A 32 17.63 5.98 -28.96
N THR A 33 17.63 7.31 -28.82
CA THR A 33 18.86 8.11 -28.90
C THR A 33 19.76 7.91 -27.67
N ALA A 34 19.17 7.69 -26.49
CA ALA A 34 19.94 7.29 -25.30
C ALA A 34 20.65 5.93 -25.47
N HIS A 35 20.11 5.05 -26.32
CA HIS A 35 20.73 3.75 -26.61
C HIS A 35 21.82 3.81 -27.69
N GLU A 36 21.87 4.87 -28.51
CA GLU A 36 22.90 5.07 -29.55
C GLU A 36 24.11 5.90 -29.05
N THR A 37 24.00 6.57 -27.89
CA THR A 37 25.10 7.34 -27.29
C THR A 37 25.91 6.59 -26.24
N GLU A 38 25.75 5.27 -26.11
CA GLU A 38 26.69 4.45 -25.35
C GLU A 38 27.94 4.23 -26.21
N PRO A 39 29.10 4.84 -25.88
CA PRO A 39 30.33 4.56 -26.59
C PRO A 39 30.70 3.09 -26.42
N THR A 40 30.92 2.43 -27.56
CA THR A 40 31.57 1.12 -27.65
C THR A 40 32.83 1.09 -26.79
N THR A 41 32.82 0.17 -25.82
CA THR A 41 33.92 -0.35 -25.01
C THR A 41 35.34 -0.12 -25.57
N SER A 42 36.12 0.74 -24.89
CA SER A 42 37.55 0.49 -24.56
C SER A 42 38.15 1.65 -23.76
N ALA A 43 37.84 1.75 -22.46
CA ALA A 43 38.65 2.51 -21.50
C ALA A 43 38.47 1.86 -20.12
N PRO A 44 39.50 1.83 -19.24
CA PRO A 44 39.35 1.29 -17.90
C PRO A 44 38.40 2.21 -17.13
N ALA A 45 37.16 1.75 -16.95
CA ALA A 45 36.15 2.45 -16.19
C ALA A 45 36.60 2.48 -14.72
N GLU A 46 36.96 3.66 -14.22
CA GLU A 46 36.93 3.91 -12.79
C GLU A 46 35.54 3.52 -12.28
N PRO A 47 35.44 2.82 -11.13
CA PRO A 47 34.14 2.44 -10.60
C PRO A 47 33.30 3.71 -10.40
N PRO A 48 31.98 3.68 -10.72
CA PRO A 48 31.11 4.82 -10.47
C PRO A 48 31.25 5.22 -8.99
N PRO A 49 31.30 6.53 -8.66
CA PRO A 49 31.37 6.95 -7.27
C PRO A 49 30.19 6.30 -6.55
N LEU A 50 30.49 5.47 -5.55
CA LEU A 50 29.51 4.82 -4.71
C LEU A 50 28.63 5.92 -4.14
N VAL A 51 27.39 6.02 -4.62
CA VAL A 51 26.43 6.94 -4.03
C VAL A 51 26.08 6.35 -2.66
N GLU A 52 26.81 6.80 -1.64
CA GLU A 52 26.55 6.47 -0.25
C GLU A 52 25.20 7.09 0.12
N HIS A 53 24.14 6.29 0.03
CA HIS A 53 22.77 6.71 0.32
C HIS A 53 22.48 6.88 1.82
N PHE A 54 23.50 6.82 2.67
CA PHE A 54 23.29 6.88 4.11
C PHE A 54 24.48 7.48 4.86
N VAL A 55 24.18 8.40 5.78
CA VAL A 55 25.10 9.29 6.49
C VAL A 55 24.77 9.22 8.00
N PRO A 56 25.77 9.28 8.90
CA PRO A 56 25.81 8.67 10.25
C PRO A 56 24.55 8.84 11.11
N GLY A 57 23.73 7.80 11.09
CA GLY A 57 22.48 7.56 11.83
C GLY A 57 21.89 6.17 11.49
N GLU A 58 22.72 5.28 10.94
CA GLU A 58 22.33 4.08 10.16
C GLU A 58 21.74 3.00 11.03
N GLU A 59 21.89 3.18 12.34
CA GLU A 59 21.29 2.36 13.37
C GLU A 59 19.77 2.20 13.20
N GLN A 60 19.05 3.21 12.70
CA GLN A 60 17.60 3.08 12.56
C GLN A 60 17.15 2.19 11.39
N ARG A 61 17.93 2.11 10.30
CA ARG A 61 17.62 1.21 9.18
C ARG A 61 18.17 -0.19 9.40
N GLU A 62 19.34 -0.30 10.01
CA GLU A 62 20.00 -1.60 10.24
C GLU A 62 19.53 -2.30 11.52
N TYR A 63 19.23 -1.56 12.60
CA TYR A 63 18.96 -2.14 13.92
C TYR A 63 17.57 -1.80 14.50
N GLY A 64 16.74 -1.12 13.70
CA GLY A 64 15.37 -0.78 14.07
C GLY A 64 15.26 0.08 15.35
N PRO A 65 14.04 0.27 15.87
CA PRO A 65 13.78 1.11 17.04
C PRO A 65 14.50 0.66 18.32
N SER A 66 14.96 -0.60 18.37
CA SER A 66 15.65 -1.21 19.51
C SER A 66 17.07 -0.70 19.75
N HIS A 67 17.66 0.07 18.83
CA HIS A 67 19.08 0.45 18.92
C HIS A 67 19.35 1.86 19.46
N MET A 68 18.34 2.58 19.99
CA MET A 68 18.61 3.82 20.71
C MET A 68 19.40 3.52 22.00
N ARG A 69 20.72 3.71 21.95
CA ARG A 69 21.57 3.57 23.13
C ARG A 69 21.46 4.82 23.99
N PHE A 70 21.01 4.64 25.23
CA PHE A 70 21.10 5.68 26.24
C PHE A 70 22.54 5.88 26.68
N SER A 71 22.86 7.08 27.17
CA SER A 71 24.12 7.36 27.86
C SER A 71 24.32 6.40 29.04
N SER A 72 25.55 5.96 29.29
CA SER A 72 25.89 5.18 30.49
C SER A 72 25.81 5.99 31.77
N GLU A 73 25.91 7.32 31.67
CA GLU A 73 25.72 8.23 32.80
C GLU A 73 24.22 8.39 33.11
N GLU A 74 23.83 8.10 34.36
CA GLU A 74 22.42 8.02 34.77
C GLU A 74 21.67 9.36 34.60
N GLU A 75 22.29 10.50 34.89
CA GLU A 75 21.66 11.82 34.74
C GLU A 75 21.33 12.11 33.26
N LYS A 76 22.32 11.96 32.38
CA LYS A 76 22.16 12.13 30.93
C LYS A 76 21.13 11.14 30.36
N ARG A 77 21.12 9.89 30.85
CA ARG A 77 20.12 8.89 30.49
C ARG A 77 18.71 9.34 30.85
N GLN A 78 18.50 9.85 32.05
CA GLN A 78 17.19 10.34 32.48
C GLN A 78 16.72 11.54 31.65
N GLU A 79 17.63 12.44 31.29
CA GLU A 79 17.32 13.57 30.40
C GLU A 79 16.91 13.10 28.99
N GLN A 80 17.62 12.12 28.43
CA GLN A 80 17.28 11.50 27.15
C GLN A 80 15.89 10.85 27.21
N ILE A 81 15.59 10.09 28.27
CA ILE A 81 14.28 9.46 28.49
C ILE A 81 13.17 10.52 28.61
N LYS A 82 13.38 11.58 29.41
CA LYS A 82 12.43 12.70 29.53
C LYS A 82 12.17 13.37 28.18
N THR A 83 13.20 13.53 27.37
CA THR A 83 13.10 14.09 26.01
C THR A 83 12.27 13.19 25.11
N LEU A 84 12.48 11.87 25.13
CA LEU A 84 11.66 10.90 24.39
C LEU A 84 10.17 10.97 24.78
N TYR A 85 9.86 11.07 26.07
CA TYR A 85 8.48 11.22 26.53
C TYR A 85 7.83 12.51 26.03
N LYS A 86 8.57 13.62 26.01
CA LYS A 86 8.07 14.89 25.44
C LYS A 86 7.74 14.74 23.95
N MET A 87 8.65 14.18 23.15
CA MET A 87 8.43 13.95 21.72
C MET A 87 7.24 13.00 21.46
N SER A 88 7.07 11.98 22.28
CA SER A 88 5.95 11.04 22.20
C SER A 88 4.62 11.76 22.46
N ALA A 89 4.55 12.55 23.53
CA ALA A 89 3.36 13.33 23.87
C ALA A 89 3.02 14.39 22.81
N GLU A 90 4.02 15.03 22.20
CA GLU A 90 3.81 15.95 21.07
C GLU A 90 3.23 15.22 19.85
N THR A 91 3.78 14.05 19.52
CA THR A 91 3.29 13.22 18.42
C THR A 91 1.85 12.77 18.66
N GLU A 92 1.50 12.36 19.88
CA GLU A 92 0.14 12.01 20.25
C GLU A 92 -0.82 13.19 20.09
N LYS A 93 -0.45 14.39 20.54
CA LYS A 93 -1.23 15.61 20.32
C LYS A 93 -1.46 15.87 18.83
N MET A 94 -0.44 15.70 18.00
CA MET A 94 -0.57 15.89 16.54
C MET A 94 -1.45 14.82 15.90
N ARG A 95 -1.31 13.55 16.29
CA ARG A 95 -2.20 12.47 15.83
C ARG A 95 -3.65 12.71 16.25
N ALA A 96 -3.89 13.16 17.49
CA ALA A 96 -5.22 13.49 17.97
C ALA A 96 -5.86 14.60 17.12
N LYS A 97 -5.14 15.70 16.89
CA LYS A 97 -5.60 16.80 16.00
C LYS A 97 -5.90 16.31 14.58
N ASN A 98 -5.06 15.43 14.03
CA ASN A 98 -5.27 14.89 12.70
C ASN A 98 -6.50 13.96 12.64
N ARG A 99 -6.74 13.17 13.70
CA ARG A 99 -7.96 12.34 13.82
C ARG A 99 -9.21 13.21 13.86
N THR A 100 -9.25 14.23 14.70
CA THR A 100 -10.42 15.11 14.80
C THR A 100 -10.68 15.85 13.49
N ALA A 101 -9.63 16.38 12.84
CA ALA A 101 -9.77 17.03 11.53
C ALA A 101 -10.24 16.06 10.43
N ALA A 102 -9.79 14.80 10.47
CA ALA A 102 -10.25 13.77 9.54
C ALA A 102 -11.72 13.39 9.78
N GLU A 103 -12.14 13.29 11.04
CA GLU A 103 -13.53 13.04 11.43
C GLU A 103 -14.46 14.18 10.99
N GLU A 104 -14.07 15.44 11.21
CA GLU A 104 -14.82 16.61 10.75
C GLU A 104 -14.97 16.63 9.21
N LYS A 105 -13.88 16.35 8.49
CA LYS A 105 -13.90 16.26 7.02
C LYS A 105 -14.79 15.12 6.54
N ALA A 106 -14.74 13.97 7.21
CA ALA A 106 -15.60 12.82 6.90
C ALA A 106 -17.08 13.15 7.16
N ARG A 107 -17.38 13.84 8.27
CA ARG A 107 -18.73 14.32 8.60
C ARG A 107 -19.26 15.29 7.55
N ALA A 108 -18.50 16.32 7.19
CA ALA A 108 -18.88 17.28 6.17
C ALA A 108 -19.12 16.62 4.79
N LYS A 109 -18.27 15.65 4.42
CA LYS A 109 -18.44 14.86 3.18
C LYS A 109 -19.74 14.05 3.22
N ARG A 110 -20.06 13.45 4.38
CA ARG A 110 -21.29 12.66 4.58
C ARG A 110 -22.54 13.53 4.55
N GLU A 111 -22.52 14.69 5.19
CA GLU A 111 -23.63 15.66 5.15
C GLU A 111 -23.92 16.10 3.70
N LYS A 112 -22.88 16.43 2.92
CA LYS A 112 -23.03 16.72 1.48
C LYS A 112 -23.65 15.57 0.69
N LEU A 113 -23.24 14.33 0.98
CA LEU A 113 -23.85 13.14 0.37
C LEU A 113 -25.31 12.95 0.79
N ASN A 114 -25.64 13.19 2.06
CA ASN A 114 -27.00 13.05 2.56
C ASN A 114 -27.95 14.07 1.91
N VAL A 115 -27.51 15.32 1.70
CA VAL A 115 -28.28 16.31 0.93
C VAL A 115 -28.61 15.80 -0.48
N LEU A 116 -27.63 15.22 -1.17
CA LEU A 116 -27.85 14.63 -2.50
C LEU A 116 -28.80 13.43 -2.45
N ARG A 117 -28.68 12.56 -1.43
CA ARG A 117 -29.54 11.38 -1.24
C ARG A 117 -30.98 11.77 -0.94
N ARG A 118 -31.21 12.77 -0.08
CA ARG A 118 -32.53 13.37 0.18
C ARG A 118 -33.19 13.84 -1.11
N ARG A 119 -32.45 14.59 -1.94
CA ARG A 119 -32.93 15.05 -3.25
C ARG A 119 -33.27 13.90 -4.21
N LYS A 120 -32.64 12.74 -4.05
CA LYS A 120 -32.86 11.55 -4.87
C LYS A 120 -33.83 10.54 -4.25
N GLY A 121 -34.43 10.85 -3.09
CA GLY A 121 -35.32 9.93 -2.37
C GLY A 121 -34.62 8.70 -1.78
N LEU A 122 -33.31 8.74 -1.60
CA LEU A 122 -32.53 7.64 -1.00
C LEU A 122 -32.39 7.83 0.51
N PRO A 123 -32.32 6.73 1.29
CA PRO A 123 -32.09 6.79 2.73
C PRO A 123 -30.73 7.43 3.05
N GLU A 124 -30.70 8.18 4.16
CA GLU A 124 -29.52 8.88 4.64
C GLU A 124 -28.47 7.93 5.20
N LEU A 125 -27.21 8.28 4.98
CA LEU A 125 -26.09 7.62 5.61
C LEU A 125 -26.02 8.10 7.07
N ARG A 126 -26.42 7.26 8.03
CA ARG A 126 -26.34 7.54 9.49
C ARG A 126 -24.90 7.69 9.95
N THR A 127 -24.50 8.79 10.60
CA THR A 127 -23.18 8.86 11.25
C THR A 127 -22.92 7.57 12.03
N PRO A 128 -21.72 6.95 11.98
CA PRO A 128 -21.34 6.05 13.05
C PRO A 128 -21.37 6.93 14.30
N SER A 129 -22.47 6.83 15.04
CA SER A 129 -22.53 7.43 16.35
C SER A 129 -21.41 6.76 17.15
N PRO A 130 -20.69 7.47 18.03
CA PRO A 130 -20.19 6.86 19.24
C PRO A 130 -21.42 6.49 20.09
N GLU A 131 -22.26 5.61 19.58
CA GLU A 131 -23.18 4.88 20.41
C GLU A 131 -22.27 4.11 21.37
N PRO A 132 -22.49 4.18 22.69
CA PRO A 132 -21.75 3.30 23.59
C PRO A 132 -21.86 1.91 22.99
N GLU A 133 -20.73 1.26 22.74
CA GLU A 133 -20.76 -0.15 22.35
C GLU A 133 -21.77 -0.82 23.29
N PRO A 134 -22.81 -1.50 22.77
CA PRO A 134 -23.73 -2.20 23.65
C PRO A 134 -22.84 -3.02 24.58
N GLU A 135 -22.95 -2.81 25.90
CA GLU A 135 -22.22 -3.59 26.90
C GLU A 135 -22.35 -5.05 26.47
N LEU A 136 -21.27 -5.60 25.93
CA LEU A 136 -21.30 -6.94 25.39
C LEU A 136 -21.73 -7.81 26.58
N PRO A 137 -22.82 -8.58 26.48
CA PRO A 137 -23.18 -9.47 27.57
C PRO A 137 -21.94 -10.32 27.86
N GLU A 138 -21.54 -10.43 29.13
CA GLU A 138 -20.39 -11.24 29.54
C GLU A 138 -20.55 -12.63 28.92
N VAL A 139 -19.80 -12.87 27.83
CA VAL A 139 -19.91 -14.11 27.10
C VAL A 139 -19.25 -15.16 27.99
N ASN A 140 -20.06 -16.03 28.59
CA ASN A 140 -19.57 -17.22 29.29
C ASN A 140 -18.79 -18.07 28.28
N LEU A 141 -17.45 -17.94 28.31
CA LEU A 141 -16.54 -18.63 27.40
C LEU A 141 -16.61 -20.16 27.53
N GLU A 142 -17.19 -20.65 28.62
CA GLU A 142 -17.39 -22.07 28.94
C GLU A 142 -18.54 -22.70 28.14
N GLU A 143 -19.46 -21.90 27.58
CA GLU A 143 -20.61 -22.38 26.80
C GLU A 143 -20.41 -22.24 25.29
N ILE A 144 -19.20 -21.86 24.83
CA ILE A 144 -18.90 -21.81 23.40
C ILE A 144 -18.86 -23.27 22.89
N PRO A 145 -19.84 -23.72 22.08
CA PRO A 145 -19.78 -25.06 21.53
C PRO A 145 -18.52 -25.17 20.67
N MET A 146 -17.78 -26.27 20.83
CA MET A 146 -16.66 -26.57 19.92
C MET A 146 -17.15 -26.45 18.48
N PRO A 147 -16.40 -25.79 17.58
CA PRO A 147 -16.84 -25.60 16.21
C PRO A 147 -17.12 -26.96 15.59
N ILE A 148 -18.40 -27.25 15.35
CA ILE A 148 -18.85 -28.39 14.57
C ILE A 148 -18.11 -28.26 13.24
N GLU A 149 -17.23 -29.23 12.95
CA GLU A 149 -16.49 -29.32 11.70
C GLU A 149 -17.51 -29.31 10.55
N LYS A 150 -17.76 -28.12 10.00
CA LYS A 150 -18.54 -28.01 8.77
C LYS A 150 -17.82 -28.87 7.73
N PRO A 151 -18.54 -29.73 6.98
CA PRO A 151 -17.90 -30.56 5.98
C PRO A 151 -17.05 -29.68 5.06
N LEU A 152 -15.82 -30.13 4.78
CA LEU A 152 -14.78 -29.43 4.01
C LEU A 152 -15.25 -28.85 2.65
N GLN A 153 -16.43 -29.24 2.18
CA GLN A 153 -17.05 -28.81 0.93
C GLN A 153 -17.59 -27.37 0.96
N GLU A 154 -17.82 -26.76 2.13
CA GLU A 154 -18.36 -25.38 2.25
C GLU A 154 -17.30 -24.32 2.60
N ARG A 155 -16.00 -24.60 2.43
CA ARG A 155 -14.99 -23.53 2.49
C ARG A 155 -15.17 -22.64 1.26
N GLU A 156 -15.96 -21.57 1.42
CA GLU A 156 -16.12 -20.51 0.44
C GLU A 156 -14.74 -20.15 -0.15
N GLN A 157 -14.60 -20.28 -1.46
CA GLN A 157 -13.34 -19.95 -2.12
C GLN A 157 -13.05 -18.48 -1.84
N LYS A 158 -12.00 -18.23 -1.03
CA LYS A 158 -11.58 -16.88 -0.68
C LYS A 158 -11.39 -16.09 -1.98
N PRO A 159 -11.93 -14.87 -2.08
CA PRO A 159 -11.79 -14.06 -3.28
C PRO A 159 -10.30 -13.90 -3.61
N VAL A 160 -9.95 -14.21 -4.85
CA VAL A 160 -8.56 -14.13 -5.33
C VAL A 160 -8.08 -12.69 -5.12
N ARG A 161 -7.02 -12.55 -4.32
CA ARG A 161 -6.43 -11.25 -4.03
C ARG A 161 -5.91 -10.62 -5.32
N GLU A 162 -5.90 -9.30 -5.40
CA GLU A 162 -5.63 -8.60 -6.67
C GLU A 162 -4.25 -8.94 -7.27
N TRP A 163 -3.24 -9.19 -6.43
CA TRP A 163 -1.90 -9.61 -6.88
C TRP A 163 -1.76 -11.12 -7.15
N ASP A 164 -2.78 -11.90 -6.83
CA ASP A 164 -2.92 -13.32 -7.20
C ASP A 164 -3.75 -13.52 -8.48
N ARG A 165 -4.38 -12.45 -9.00
CA ARG A 165 -5.09 -12.51 -10.29
C ARG A 165 -4.12 -12.88 -11.41
N GLY A 166 -4.45 -13.94 -12.15
CA GLY A 166 -3.65 -14.45 -13.28
C GLY A 166 -2.59 -15.51 -12.91
N LYS A 167 -2.27 -15.70 -11.62
CA LYS A 167 -1.27 -16.70 -11.19
C LYS A 167 -1.77 -18.15 -11.21
N GLY A 168 -3.08 -18.36 -11.34
CA GLY A 168 -3.68 -19.71 -11.35
C GLY A 168 -3.20 -20.63 -12.48
N ARG A 169 -2.75 -20.08 -13.62
CA ARG A 169 -2.20 -20.86 -14.74
C ARG A 169 -0.72 -21.18 -14.58
N TYR A 170 0.03 -20.29 -13.91
CA TYR A 170 1.48 -20.39 -13.73
C TYR A 170 1.88 -21.40 -12.65
N ASN A 171 0.99 -21.65 -11.67
CA ASN A 171 1.24 -22.62 -10.61
C ASN A 171 1.13 -24.09 -11.06
N THR A 172 0.73 -24.38 -12.30
CA THR A 172 0.61 -25.75 -12.81
C THR A 172 1.95 -26.50 -12.79
N TRP A 173 3.05 -25.81 -13.10
CA TRP A 173 4.40 -26.39 -13.03
C TRP A 173 4.82 -26.68 -11.59
N ILE A 174 4.52 -25.78 -10.64
CA ILE A 174 4.82 -25.98 -9.21
C ILE A 174 4.01 -27.15 -8.65
N GLN A 175 2.75 -27.27 -9.05
CA GLN A 175 1.89 -28.38 -8.65
C GLN A 175 2.43 -29.71 -9.18
N LYS A 176 2.77 -29.76 -10.48
CA LYS A 176 3.41 -30.93 -11.10
C LYS A 176 4.71 -31.34 -10.38
N GLN A 177 5.54 -30.38 -10.00
CA GLN A 177 6.77 -30.65 -9.24
C GLN A 177 6.54 -31.09 -7.78
N ARG A 178 5.37 -30.81 -7.20
CA ARG A 178 4.99 -31.35 -5.89
C ARG A 178 4.46 -32.77 -6.02
N ASP A 179 3.68 -33.04 -7.06
CA ASP A 179 3.08 -34.35 -7.32
C ASP A 179 4.12 -35.38 -7.78
N GLU A 180 5.15 -34.95 -8.52
CA GLU A 180 6.27 -35.81 -8.97
C GLU A 180 7.34 -36.04 -7.89
N ARG A 181 7.25 -35.40 -6.73
CA ARG A 181 8.25 -35.54 -5.66
C ARG A 181 8.06 -36.86 -4.92
N GLU A 182 9.17 -37.55 -4.64
CA GLU A 182 9.17 -38.75 -3.80
C GLU A 182 8.53 -38.47 -2.44
N GLU A 183 7.74 -39.43 -1.95
CA GLU A 183 6.95 -39.30 -0.73
C GLU A 183 7.82 -39.03 0.52
N GLU A 184 9.09 -39.45 0.47
CA GLU A 184 10.10 -39.16 1.51
C GLU A 184 10.42 -37.66 1.66
N PHE A 185 10.23 -36.88 0.60
CA PHE A 185 10.43 -35.42 0.59
C PHE A 185 9.11 -34.64 0.56
N ALA A 186 7.97 -35.34 0.60
CA ALA A 186 6.67 -34.71 0.80
C ALA A 186 6.51 -34.34 2.29
N PRO A 187 5.87 -33.19 2.60
CA PRO A 187 5.54 -32.90 3.99
C PRO A 187 4.61 -33.99 4.54
N PRO A 188 4.75 -34.37 5.83
CA PRO A 188 3.93 -35.41 6.45
C PRO A 188 2.43 -35.21 6.22
N SER A 189 1.74 -36.29 5.88
CA SER A 189 0.30 -36.28 5.56
C SER A 189 -0.58 -35.73 6.69
N PHE A 190 -0.10 -35.75 7.94
CA PHE A 190 -0.77 -35.16 9.09
C PHE A 190 -1.04 -33.65 8.96
N TYR A 191 -0.21 -32.90 8.23
CA TYR A 191 -0.39 -31.45 8.07
C TYR A 191 -1.60 -31.06 7.21
N TYR A 192 -2.22 -32.03 6.54
CA TYR A 192 -3.35 -31.81 5.63
C TYR A 192 -4.70 -32.24 6.22
N LYS A 193 -4.77 -32.52 7.52
CA LYS A 193 -6.04 -32.70 8.25
C LYS A 193 -6.83 -31.39 8.38
#